data_AF-A0A3B6HVZ8-F1
#
_entry.id   AF-A0A3B6HVZ8-F1
#
_cell.length_a   1.000
_cell.length_b   1.000
_cell.length_c   1.000
_cell.angle_alpha   90.00
_cell.angle_beta   90.00
_cell.angle_gamma   90.00
#
_symmetry.space_group_name_H-M   'P 1'
#
loop_
_entity.id
_entity.type
_entity.pdbx_description
1 polymer ?
#
loop_
_entity_poly.entity_id
_entity_poly.type
_entity_poly.pdbx_seq_one_letter_code
_entity_poly.pdbx_strand_id
1 'polypeptide(L)'
;MDVPWVLVAHGSVTALVVVSFLCGQWPIFEGTFVQSINHFLTSGAYRHFLRLVQAACGTGARDLVLGVEQYCCDRPNPILQVFYVAIIGGTYFIIVQSSFKYIPGYYVSVLHRYLSIVVVSIGAILFVLTSFSDPGTITSENVSQYVSAYPFDNIIYVEKECSTCKITRPARAKHCRICDRCVARFDHHCGWMNNCIGEKNTRYFVAFLVWHFLLCLYGAIILGFIVAGELKDKKVVYILTVYYGIDNSFSALFPHVAQWLLAVHNTQILLVVFLGIIALLLGGFCAYHVHLCLSNTTTNETFKWQDYIFWMKKENAVKASAYTLKASINAASSEAQKSPQSKWKKFFSRSKTRAEEPVVKNNIYDVGWIRNLCEVMVPLSERSSFSCKKSE
;
A
#
# COMPACT_ATOMS: atom_id res chain seq x y z
N MET A 1 14.85 -18.00 36.86
CA MET A 1 14.26 -18.40 35.57
C MET A 1 15.33 -18.17 34.53
N ASP A 2 15.88 -19.24 33.95
CA ASP A 2 16.88 -19.12 32.90
C ASP A 2 16.26 -18.41 31.70
N VAL A 3 16.95 -17.40 31.18
CA VAL A 3 16.54 -16.74 29.94
C VAL A 3 16.57 -17.82 28.86
N PRO A 4 15.46 -18.07 28.15
CA PRO A 4 15.45 -19.06 27.08
C PRO A 4 16.23 -18.50 25.89
N TRP A 5 17.56 -18.62 25.94
CA TRP A 5 18.49 -18.07 24.94
C TRP A 5 18.16 -18.53 23.52
N VAL A 6 17.58 -19.72 23.36
CA VAL A 6 17.07 -20.22 22.07
C VAL A 6 15.93 -19.35 21.54
N LEU A 7 14.98 -18.96 22.40
CA LEU A 7 13.87 -18.09 22.03
C LEU A 7 14.35 -16.67 21.73
N VAL A 8 15.32 -16.17 22.51
CA VAL A 8 15.96 -14.86 22.27
C VAL A 8 16.69 -14.88 20.92
N ALA A 9 17.52 -15.89 20.66
CA ALA A 9 18.24 -16.03 19.40
C ALA A 9 17.28 -16.16 18.20
N HIS A 10 16.23 -16.98 18.33
CA HIS A 10 15.19 -17.10 17.31
C HIS A 10 14.47 -15.76 17.06
N GLY A 11 14.11 -15.05 18.13
CA GLY A 11 13.50 -13.73 18.06
C GLY A 11 14.39 -12.71 17.38
N SER A 12 15.69 -12.68 17.71
CA SER A 12 16.67 -11.80 17.08
C SER A 12 16.87 -12.10 15.60
N VAL A 13 16.99 -13.38 15.21
CA VAL A 13 17.10 -13.78 13.80
C VAL A 13 15.83 -13.42 13.03
N THR A 14 14.65 -13.70 13.60
CA THR A 14 13.37 -13.37 12.98
C THR A 14 13.22 -11.86 12.82
N ALA A 15 13.54 -11.08 13.85
CA ALA A 15 13.52 -9.62 13.78
C ALA A 15 14.48 -9.10 12.71
N LEU A 16 15.70 -9.65 12.61
CA LEU A 16 16.65 -9.27 11.57
C LEU A 16 16.11 -9.55 10.16
N VAL A 17 15.53 -10.74 9.93
CA VAL A 17 14.94 -11.11 8.64
C VAL A 17 13.77 -10.18 8.29
N VAL A 18 12.87 -9.93 9.25
CA VAL A 18 11.71 -9.05 9.07
C VAL A 18 12.14 -7.60 8.79
N VAL A 19 13.06 -7.06 9.58
CA VAL A 19 13.60 -5.69 9.38
C VAL A 19 14.31 -5.59 8.03
N SER A 20 15.12 -6.59 7.66
CA SER A 20 15.78 -6.62 6.36
C SER A 20 14.78 -6.67 5.22
N PHE A 21 13.73 -7.48 5.33
CA PHE A 21 12.68 -7.57 4.32
C PHE A 21 11.90 -6.26 4.17
N LEU A 22 11.48 -5.64 5.28
CA LEU A 22 10.62 -4.45 5.27
C LEU A 22 11.37 -3.15 4.99
N CYS A 23 12.58 -3.01 5.55
CA CYS A 23 13.29 -1.73 5.57
C CYS A 23 14.61 -1.75 4.79
N GLY A 24 15.09 -2.91 4.34
CA GLY A 24 16.44 -3.03 3.76
C GLY A 24 16.66 -2.29 2.43
N GLN A 25 15.61 -1.71 1.82
CA GLN A 25 15.75 -0.80 0.67
C GLN A 25 15.93 0.68 1.06
N TRP A 26 15.89 1.00 2.34
CA TRP A 26 16.04 2.39 2.79
C TRP A 26 17.49 2.87 2.64
N PRO A 27 17.71 4.16 2.35
CA PRO A 27 19.05 4.72 2.16
C PRO A 27 20.00 4.48 3.34
N ILE A 28 19.48 4.40 4.58
CA ILE A 28 20.28 4.12 5.78
C ILE A 28 20.94 2.74 5.79
N PHE A 29 20.45 1.79 4.98
CA PHE A 29 20.98 0.44 4.87
C PHE A 29 21.79 0.22 3.60
N GLU A 30 22.01 1.25 2.77
CA GLU A 30 22.79 1.13 1.54
C GLU A 30 24.23 0.68 1.83
N GLY A 31 24.70 -0.35 1.12
CA GLY A 31 26.00 -0.99 1.31
C GLY A 31 26.10 -1.92 2.53
N THR A 32 25.02 -2.12 3.30
CA THR A 32 25.05 -2.94 4.52
C THR A 32 24.64 -4.40 4.29
N PHE A 33 24.91 -5.25 5.29
CA PHE A 33 24.44 -6.64 5.28
C PHE A 33 22.90 -6.74 5.28
N VAL A 34 22.20 -5.76 5.86
CA VAL A 34 20.72 -5.69 5.87
C VAL A 34 20.18 -5.53 4.45
N GLN A 35 20.78 -4.65 3.64
CA GLN A 35 20.45 -4.51 2.22
C GLN A 35 20.79 -5.80 1.43
N SER A 36 21.89 -6.47 1.78
CA SER A 36 22.25 -7.75 1.15
C SER A 36 21.21 -8.83 1.43
N ILE A 37 20.72 -8.94 2.67
CA ILE A 37 19.61 -9.83 3.04
C ILE A 37 18.34 -9.44 2.27
N ASN A 38 18.01 -8.14 2.17
CA ASN A 38 16.87 -7.68 1.38
C ASN A 38 16.96 -8.12 -0.08
N HIS A 39 18.10 -7.88 -0.74
CA HIS A 39 18.31 -8.30 -2.14
C HIS A 39 18.20 -9.81 -2.31
N PHE A 40 18.73 -10.58 -1.35
CA PHE A 40 18.56 -12.02 -1.35
C PHE A 40 17.10 -12.41 -1.22
N LEU A 41 16.37 -11.92 -0.22
CA LEU A 41 14.97 -12.30 0.01
C LEU A 41 14.03 -11.86 -1.14
N THR A 42 14.27 -10.68 -1.73
CA THR A 42 13.37 -10.10 -2.74
C THR A 42 13.62 -10.59 -4.16
N SER A 43 14.86 -10.96 -4.50
CA SER A 43 15.20 -11.35 -5.88
C SER A 43 16.23 -12.49 -5.97
N GLY A 44 17.12 -12.60 -4.99
CA GLY A 44 18.18 -13.60 -4.99
C GLY A 44 17.64 -15.00 -4.81
N ALA A 45 16.82 -15.22 -3.78
CA ALA A 45 16.24 -16.50 -3.42
C ALA A 45 15.44 -17.10 -4.57
N TYR A 46 14.60 -16.29 -5.23
CA TYR A 46 13.84 -16.73 -6.40
C TYR A 46 14.75 -17.15 -7.57
N ARG A 47 15.79 -16.37 -7.88
CA ARG A 47 16.77 -16.74 -8.92
C ARG A 47 17.57 -18.00 -8.58
N HIS A 48 17.88 -18.24 -7.30
CA HIS A 48 18.52 -19.48 -6.87
C HIS A 48 17.55 -20.66 -6.96
N PHE A 49 16.29 -20.48 -6.55
CA PHE A 49 15.24 -21.47 -6.71
C PHE A 49 15.07 -21.90 -8.18
N LEU A 50 14.95 -20.95 -9.12
CA LEU A 50 14.87 -21.28 -10.54
C LEU A 50 16.08 -22.05 -11.06
N ARG A 51 17.30 -21.69 -10.60
CA ARG A 51 18.53 -22.44 -10.94
C ARG A 51 18.54 -23.84 -10.34
N LEU A 52 18.06 -24.01 -9.10
CA LEU A 52 17.94 -25.31 -8.45
C LEU A 52 16.92 -26.20 -9.15
N VAL A 53 15.74 -25.66 -9.49
CA VAL A 53 14.72 -26.38 -10.28
C VAL A 53 15.30 -26.80 -11.63
N GLN A 54 16.04 -25.92 -12.30
CA GLN A 54 16.70 -26.26 -13.56
C GLN A 54 17.76 -27.35 -13.39
N ALA A 55 18.58 -27.27 -12.34
CA ALA A 55 19.64 -28.24 -12.07
C ALA A 55 19.08 -29.62 -11.68
N ALA A 56 18.00 -29.66 -10.90
CA ALA A 56 17.40 -30.90 -10.41
C ALA A 56 16.45 -31.55 -11.44
N CYS A 57 15.66 -30.75 -12.17
CA CYS A 57 14.54 -31.23 -12.98
C CYS A 57 14.64 -30.83 -14.46
N GLY A 58 15.72 -30.15 -14.87
CA GLY A 58 15.95 -29.71 -16.25
C GLY A 58 15.27 -28.39 -16.62
N THR A 59 15.54 -27.92 -17.85
CA THR A 59 15.04 -26.64 -18.37
C THR A 59 13.52 -26.58 -18.49
N GLY A 60 12.88 -27.70 -18.88
CA GLY A 60 11.42 -27.76 -18.99
C GLY A 60 10.69 -27.46 -17.68
N ALA A 61 11.24 -27.90 -16.53
CA ALA A 61 10.66 -27.60 -15.22
C ALA A 61 10.81 -26.11 -14.85
N ARG A 62 11.96 -25.50 -15.16
CA ARG A 62 12.14 -24.05 -15.00
C ARG A 62 11.16 -23.26 -15.87
N ASP A 63 11.00 -23.67 -17.13
CA ASP A 63 10.12 -22.98 -18.07
C ASP A 63 8.65 -23.14 -17.68
N LEU A 64 8.26 -24.28 -17.09
CA LEU A 64 6.96 -24.46 -16.46
C LEU A 64 6.74 -23.48 -15.30
N VAL A 65 7.72 -23.34 -14.39
CA VAL A 65 7.64 -22.36 -13.29
C VAL A 65 7.48 -20.94 -13.82
N LEU A 66 8.26 -20.55 -14.83
CA LEU A 66 8.14 -19.25 -15.49
C LEU A 66 6.80 -19.07 -16.19
N GLY A 67 6.26 -20.14 -16.80
CA GLY A 67 4.92 -20.13 -17.39
C GLY A 67 3.82 -19.92 -16.35
N VAL A 68 3.95 -20.54 -15.17
CA VAL A 68 3.06 -20.32 -14.03
C VAL A 68 3.19 -18.89 -13.50
N GLU A 69 4.40 -18.37 -13.35
CA GLU A 69 4.64 -16.97 -12.96
C GLU A 69 3.95 -16.01 -13.95
N GLN A 70 4.16 -16.22 -15.25
CA GLN A 70 3.54 -15.39 -16.29
C GLN A 70 2.00 -15.46 -16.23
N TYR A 71 1.43 -16.64 -15.97
CA TYR A 71 -0.02 -16.80 -15.82
C TYR A 71 -0.56 -16.08 -14.57
N CYS A 72 0.15 -16.21 -13.44
CA CYS A 72 -0.27 -15.66 -12.15
C CYS A 72 -0.03 -14.15 -12.02
N CYS A 73 1.01 -13.60 -12.66
CA CYS A 73 1.47 -12.23 -12.43
C CYS A 73 1.33 -11.31 -13.66
N ASP A 74 1.45 -11.84 -14.87
CA ASP A 74 1.48 -11.03 -16.11
C ASP A 74 0.19 -11.11 -16.95
N ARG A 75 -0.83 -11.82 -16.45
CA ARG A 75 -2.14 -11.94 -17.10
C ARG A 75 -3.28 -11.81 -16.10
N PRO A 76 -4.47 -11.36 -16.54
CA PRO A 76 -5.65 -11.34 -15.68
C PRO A 76 -6.01 -12.78 -15.29
N ASN A 77 -6.08 -13.04 -13.99
CA ASN A 77 -6.39 -14.36 -13.44
C ASN A 77 -7.12 -14.21 -12.09
N PRO A 78 -8.09 -15.09 -11.77
CA PRO A 78 -8.91 -14.96 -10.57
C PRO A 78 -8.27 -15.55 -9.31
N ILE A 79 -7.01 -16.00 -9.35
CA ILE A 79 -6.40 -16.76 -8.24
C ILE A 79 -6.42 -15.94 -6.94
N LEU A 80 -6.03 -14.67 -7.01
CA LEU A 80 -6.04 -13.78 -5.83
C LEU A 80 -7.47 -13.46 -5.35
N GLN A 81 -8.44 -13.42 -6.26
CA GLN A 81 -9.85 -13.25 -5.90
C GLN A 81 -10.38 -14.48 -5.14
N VAL A 82 -10.07 -15.68 -5.64
CA VAL A 82 -10.43 -16.95 -4.97
C VAL A 82 -9.76 -17.03 -3.60
N PHE A 83 -8.48 -16.68 -3.52
CA PHE A 83 -7.75 -16.65 -2.25
C PHE A 83 -8.37 -15.66 -1.25
N TYR A 84 -8.73 -14.47 -1.70
CA TYR A 84 -9.44 -13.49 -0.87
C TYR A 84 -10.79 -14.02 -0.35
N VAL A 85 -11.62 -14.58 -1.24
CA VAL A 85 -12.92 -15.16 -0.86
C VAL A 85 -12.75 -16.31 0.13
N ALA A 86 -11.73 -17.15 -0.07
CA ALA A 86 -11.40 -18.23 0.86
C ALA A 86 -10.97 -17.71 2.23
N ILE A 87 -10.16 -16.65 2.29
CA ILE A 87 -9.75 -16.01 3.56
C ILE A 87 -10.98 -15.46 4.30
N ILE A 88 -11.84 -14.70 3.63
CA ILE A 88 -13.01 -14.08 4.26
C ILE A 88 -14.02 -15.13 4.69
N GLY A 89 -14.37 -16.06 3.81
CA GLY A 89 -15.30 -17.14 4.11
C GLY A 89 -14.76 -18.06 5.22
N GLY A 90 -13.49 -18.45 5.14
CA GLY A 90 -12.84 -19.30 6.13
C GLY A 90 -12.73 -18.64 7.50
N THR A 91 -12.29 -17.37 7.54
CA THR A 91 -12.20 -16.61 8.80
C THR A 91 -13.58 -16.46 9.43
N TYR A 92 -14.60 -16.12 8.63
CA TYR A 92 -15.96 -16.00 9.13
C TYR A 92 -16.52 -17.34 9.64
N PHE A 93 -16.29 -18.43 8.91
CA PHE A 93 -16.67 -19.78 9.32
C PHE A 93 -16.03 -20.15 10.67
N ILE A 94 -14.73 -19.91 10.85
CA ILE A 94 -14.03 -20.17 12.11
C ILE A 94 -14.62 -19.33 13.23
N ILE A 95 -14.94 -18.04 13.00
CA ILE A 95 -15.59 -17.18 14.00
C ILE A 95 -16.95 -17.74 14.41
N VAL A 96 -17.77 -18.18 13.45
CA VAL A 96 -19.09 -18.77 13.73
C VAL A 96 -18.92 -20.03 14.60
N GLN A 97 -18.07 -20.98 14.20
CA GLN A 97 -17.91 -22.24 14.91
C GLN A 97 -17.29 -22.07 16.30
N SER A 98 -16.29 -21.19 16.42
CA SER A 98 -15.54 -21.05 17.66
C SER A 98 -16.18 -20.09 18.66
N SER A 99 -16.86 -19.04 18.18
CA SER A 99 -17.22 -17.89 19.02
C SER A 99 -18.71 -17.62 19.16
N PHE A 100 -19.58 -18.09 18.24
CA PHE A 100 -21.02 -17.80 18.37
C PHE A 100 -21.66 -18.46 19.60
N LYS A 101 -21.07 -19.56 20.09
CA LYS A 101 -21.50 -20.22 21.33
C LYS A 101 -21.42 -19.31 22.57
N TYR A 102 -20.60 -18.26 22.54
CA TYR A 102 -20.47 -17.25 23.61
C TYR A 102 -21.36 -16.02 23.40
N ILE A 103 -22.26 -16.05 22.42
CA ILE A 103 -23.20 -14.96 22.13
C ILE A 103 -24.63 -15.48 22.37
N PRO A 104 -25.50 -14.83 23.15
CA PRO A 104 -25.22 -13.62 23.92
C PRO A 104 -24.26 -13.92 25.09
N GLY A 105 -23.42 -12.95 25.41
CA GLY A 105 -22.52 -12.98 26.56
C GLY A 105 -22.59 -11.64 27.31
N TYR A 106 -21.83 -11.49 28.39
CA TYR A 106 -21.90 -10.32 29.27
C TYR A 106 -21.86 -8.96 28.54
N TYR A 107 -20.98 -8.80 27.55
CA TYR A 107 -20.81 -7.56 26.79
C TYR A 107 -21.37 -7.59 25.36
N VAL A 108 -21.80 -8.76 24.86
CA VAL A 108 -22.14 -8.95 23.45
C VAL A 108 -23.56 -9.47 23.32
N SER A 109 -24.43 -8.66 22.73
CA SER A 109 -25.83 -9.02 22.49
C SER A 109 -26.00 -10.01 21.34
N VAL A 110 -27.14 -10.71 21.31
CA VAL A 110 -27.50 -11.65 20.23
C VAL A 110 -27.56 -11.01 18.85
N LEU A 111 -27.79 -9.68 18.79
CA LEU A 111 -27.85 -8.91 17.54
C LEU A 111 -26.57 -9.05 16.70
N HIS A 112 -25.42 -9.20 17.35
CA HIS A 112 -24.13 -9.33 16.66
C HIS A 112 -24.03 -10.59 15.80
N ARG A 113 -24.80 -11.65 16.07
CA ARG A 113 -24.88 -12.82 15.18
C ARG A 113 -25.43 -12.41 13.82
N TYR A 114 -26.56 -11.71 13.79
CA TYR A 114 -27.21 -11.27 12.55
C TYR A 114 -26.46 -10.12 11.88
N LEU A 115 -26.01 -9.13 12.65
CA LEU A 115 -25.26 -7.99 12.13
C LEU A 115 -23.96 -8.45 11.44
N SER A 116 -23.27 -9.46 11.99
CA SER A 116 -22.05 -9.97 11.37
C SER A 116 -22.26 -10.50 9.95
N ILE A 117 -23.39 -11.19 9.68
CA ILE A 117 -23.75 -11.70 8.34
C ILE A 117 -23.94 -10.52 7.40
N VAL A 118 -24.69 -9.50 7.82
CA VAL A 118 -24.97 -8.30 7.03
C VAL A 118 -23.67 -7.57 6.69
N VAL A 119 -22.79 -7.36 7.67
CA VAL A 119 -21.56 -6.60 7.46
C VAL A 119 -20.59 -7.35 6.54
N VAL A 120 -20.44 -8.67 6.68
CA VAL A 120 -19.63 -9.49 5.77
C VAL A 120 -20.21 -9.47 4.35
N SER A 121 -21.54 -9.55 4.21
CA SER A 121 -22.21 -9.53 2.90
C SER A 121 -22.01 -8.21 2.16
N ILE A 122 -22.11 -7.06 2.84
CA ILE A 122 -21.80 -5.75 2.24
C ILE A 122 -20.36 -5.71 1.73
N GLY A 123 -19.41 -6.27 2.50
CA GLY A 123 -18.01 -6.37 2.09
C GLY A 123 -17.82 -7.19 0.81
N ALA A 124 -18.51 -8.34 0.71
CA ALA A 124 -18.49 -9.17 -0.48
C ALA A 124 -19.10 -8.45 -1.70
N ILE A 125 -20.18 -7.70 -1.51
CA ILE A 125 -20.79 -6.89 -2.58
C ILE A 125 -19.82 -5.83 -3.07
N LEU A 126 -19.17 -5.08 -2.18
CA LEU A 126 -18.18 -4.05 -2.56
C LEU A 126 -16.97 -4.66 -3.28
N PHE A 127 -16.53 -5.85 -2.86
CA PHE A 127 -15.48 -6.60 -3.55
C PHE A 127 -15.88 -6.95 -4.99
N VAL A 128 -17.10 -7.48 -5.19
CA VAL A 128 -17.65 -7.82 -6.52
C VAL A 128 -17.80 -6.55 -7.38
N LEU A 129 -18.38 -5.48 -6.84
CA LEU A 129 -18.55 -4.21 -7.56
C LEU A 129 -17.20 -3.66 -8.03
N THR A 130 -16.18 -3.69 -7.17
CA THR A 130 -14.83 -3.23 -7.53
C THR A 130 -14.18 -4.13 -8.58
N SER A 131 -14.32 -5.45 -8.43
CA SER A 131 -13.72 -6.45 -9.33
C SER A 131 -14.28 -6.38 -10.75
N PHE A 132 -15.60 -6.19 -10.90
CA PHE A 132 -16.27 -6.34 -12.21
C PHE A 132 -16.74 -5.02 -12.83
N SER A 133 -16.56 -3.88 -12.17
CA SER A 133 -16.87 -2.57 -12.76
C SER A 133 -15.88 -2.18 -13.87
N ASP A 134 -16.37 -1.42 -14.86
CA ASP A 134 -15.51 -0.75 -15.84
C ASP A 134 -14.58 0.24 -15.10
N PRO A 135 -13.25 0.13 -15.22
CA PRO A 135 -12.34 1.08 -14.59
C PRO A 135 -12.28 2.45 -15.29
N GLY A 136 -12.98 2.61 -16.42
CA GLY A 136 -12.84 3.77 -17.30
C GLY A 136 -12.02 3.40 -18.54
N THR A 137 -12.41 2.31 -19.21
CA THR A 137 -11.73 1.81 -20.41
C THR A 137 -11.86 2.82 -21.54
N ILE A 138 -10.72 3.18 -22.14
CA ILE A 138 -10.67 4.14 -23.24
C ILE A 138 -10.67 3.36 -24.56
N THR A 139 -11.58 3.74 -25.46
CA THR A 139 -11.77 3.16 -26.77
C THR A 139 -11.68 4.25 -27.84
N SER A 140 -11.68 3.85 -29.12
CA SER A 140 -11.73 4.78 -30.25
C SER A 140 -12.95 5.72 -30.20
N GLU A 141 -14.06 5.28 -29.60
CA GLU A 141 -15.31 6.05 -29.58
C GLU A 141 -15.34 7.13 -28.49
N ASN A 142 -14.61 6.96 -27.40
CA ASN A 142 -14.66 7.86 -26.23
C ASN A 142 -13.37 8.65 -25.99
N VAL A 143 -12.29 8.36 -26.74
CA VAL A 143 -10.97 8.97 -26.54
C VAL A 143 -11.00 10.50 -26.63
N SER A 144 -11.73 11.06 -27.60
CA SER A 144 -11.83 12.51 -27.81
C SER A 144 -12.43 13.22 -26.60
N GLN A 145 -13.45 12.62 -25.99
CA GLN A 145 -14.09 13.15 -24.78
C GLN A 145 -13.11 13.18 -23.62
N TYR A 146 -12.36 12.09 -23.39
CA TYR A 146 -11.35 12.04 -22.35
C TYR A 146 -10.18 13.00 -22.56
N VAL A 147 -9.69 13.15 -23.80
CA VAL A 147 -8.65 14.13 -24.15
C VAL A 147 -9.13 15.55 -23.83
N SER A 148 -10.40 15.87 -24.16
CA SER A 148 -10.98 17.19 -23.88
C SER A 148 -11.29 17.43 -22.40
N ALA A 149 -11.47 16.38 -21.60
CA ALA A 149 -11.84 16.47 -20.19
C ALA A 149 -10.63 16.65 -19.27
N TYR A 150 -9.50 16.04 -19.62
CA TYR A 150 -8.28 16.10 -18.81
C TYR A 150 -7.19 16.94 -19.51
N PRO A 151 -6.94 18.18 -19.05
CA PRO A 151 -5.89 19.01 -19.63
C PRO A 151 -4.50 18.41 -19.38
N PHE A 152 -3.60 18.57 -20.34
CA PHE A 152 -2.19 18.20 -20.20
C PHE A 152 -1.45 19.27 -19.38
N ASP A 153 -0.69 18.83 -18.37
CA ASP A 153 0.16 19.73 -17.57
C ASP A 153 1.50 20.03 -18.25
N ASN A 154 1.86 19.31 -19.31
CA ASN A 154 3.16 19.35 -20.00
C ASN A 154 4.37 19.15 -19.07
N ILE A 155 4.15 18.53 -17.90
CA ILE A 155 5.16 18.15 -16.91
C ILE A 155 5.22 16.63 -16.83
N ILE A 156 4.19 16.00 -16.27
CA ILE A 156 4.09 14.54 -16.13
C ILE A 156 3.14 13.92 -17.17
N TYR A 157 2.35 14.76 -17.85
CA TYR A 157 1.48 14.40 -18.95
C TYR A 157 1.70 15.33 -20.15
N VAL A 158 2.31 14.74 -21.18
CA VAL A 158 2.45 15.30 -22.52
C VAL A 158 1.63 14.45 -23.47
N GLU A 159 1.03 15.08 -24.47
CA GLU A 159 0.27 14.41 -25.51
C GLU A 159 1.12 13.34 -26.22
N LYS A 160 0.59 12.13 -26.32
CA LYS A 160 1.24 11.01 -27.01
C LYS A 160 0.22 9.98 -27.45
N GLU A 161 0.57 9.18 -28.45
CA GLU A 161 -0.18 7.99 -28.81
C GLU A 161 0.18 6.78 -27.94
N CYS A 162 -0.80 5.91 -27.68
CA CYS A 162 -0.55 4.58 -27.15
C CYS A 162 -0.05 3.65 -28.26
N SER A 163 1.18 3.13 -28.14
CA SER A 163 1.78 2.24 -29.14
C SER A 163 1.01 0.93 -29.37
N THR A 164 0.29 0.44 -28.36
CA THR A 164 -0.52 -0.78 -28.45
C THR A 164 -1.93 -0.49 -28.99
N CYS A 165 -2.65 0.43 -28.34
CA CYS A 165 -4.06 0.69 -28.66
C CYS A 165 -4.26 1.61 -29.87
N LYS A 166 -3.21 2.29 -30.36
CA LYS A 166 -3.26 3.23 -31.49
C LYS A 166 -4.28 4.36 -31.33
N ILE A 167 -4.38 4.88 -30.12
CA ILE A 167 -5.24 6.03 -29.76
C ILE A 167 -4.40 7.10 -29.07
N THR A 168 -4.77 8.37 -29.25
CA THR A 168 -4.22 9.48 -28.46
C THR A 168 -4.49 9.23 -27.00
N ARG A 169 -3.45 9.13 -26.17
CA ARG A 169 -3.60 8.81 -24.76
C ARG A 169 -3.98 10.07 -23.99
N PRO A 170 -5.19 10.15 -23.40
CA PRO A 170 -5.59 11.30 -22.58
C PRO A 170 -4.62 11.53 -21.42
N ALA A 171 -4.56 12.75 -20.91
CA ALA A 171 -3.86 13.01 -19.66
C ALA A 171 -4.43 12.11 -18.54
N ARG A 172 -3.59 11.71 -17.59
CA ARG A 172 -3.92 10.76 -16.52
C ARG A 172 -4.24 9.32 -16.94
N ALA A 173 -4.26 9.01 -18.24
CA ALA A 173 -4.46 7.65 -18.72
C ALA A 173 -3.16 6.84 -18.83
N LYS A 174 -3.27 5.52 -18.70
CA LYS A 174 -2.16 4.57 -18.90
C LYS A 174 -2.67 3.29 -19.56
N HIS A 175 -1.85 2.71 -20.43
CA HIS A 175 -2.08 1.36 -20.95
C HIS A 175 -1.61 0.35 -19.90
N CYS A 176 -2.53 -0.48 -19.43
CA CYS A 176 -2.21 -1.60 -18.55
C CYS A 176 -1.91 -2.82 -19.42
N ARG A 177 -0.66 -3.30 -19.39
CA ARG A 177 -0.25 -4.49 -20.15
C ARG A 177 -0.97 -5.77 -19.69
N ILE A 178 -1.29 -5.86 -18.39
CA ILE A 178 -1.97 -7.03 -17.82
C ILE A 178 -3.41 -7.10 -18.36
N CYS A 179 -4.16 -6.00 -18.27
CA CYS A 179 -5.54 -5.95 -18.81
C CYS A 179 -5.61 -5.68 -20.32
N ASP A 180 -4.48 -5.45 -20.98
CA ASP A 180 -4.31 -5.08 -22.39
C ASP A 180 -5.27 -3.96 -22.87
N ARG A 181 -5.39 -2.88 -22.07
CA ARG A 181 -6.25 -1.74 -22.38
C ARG A 181 -5.76 -0.43 -21.80
N CYS A 182 -6.13 0.68 -22.45
CA CYS A 182 -5.98 2.01 -21.88
C CYS A 182 -7.09 2.29 -20.86
N VAL A 183 -6.70 2.82 -19.70
CA VAL A 183 -7.62 3.16 -18.61
C VAL A 183 -7.45 4.63 -18.26
N ALA A 184 -8.56 5.36 -18.18
CA ALA A 184 -8.63 6.76 -17.78
C ALA A 184 -8.36 6.92 -16.28
N ARG A 185 -7.71 8.03 -15.90
CA ARG A 185 -7.29 8.34 -14.52
C ARG A 185 -6.73 7.10 -13.82
N PHE A 186 -5.78 6.44 -14.47
CA PHE A 186 -5.25 5.14 -14.04
C PHE A 186 -4.54 5.28 -12.69
N ASP A 187 -4.95 4.48 -11.71
CA ASP A 187 -4.30 4.40 -10.40
C ASP A 187 -3.29 3.26 -10.37
N HIS A 188 -3.77 2.02 -10.46
CA HIS A 188 -2.94 0.82 -10.52
C HIS A 188 -3.72 -0.37 -11.11
N HIS A 189 -3.03 -1.46 -11.41
CA HIS A 189 -3.67 -2.75 -11.62
C HIS A 189 -3.69 -3.50 -10.28
N CYS A 190 -4.87 -3.89 -9.81
CA CYS A 190 -5.02 -4.58 -8.54
C CYS A 190 -5.24 -6.07 -8.78
N GLY A 191 -4.24 -6.90 -8.48
CA GLY A 191 -4.34 -8.35 -8.62
C GLY A 191 -5.47 -8.95 -7.76
N TRP A 192 -5.70 -8.39 -6.56
CA TRP A 192 -6.80 -8.80 -5.67
C TRP A 192 -8.19 -8.60 -6.27
N MET A 193 -8.34 -7.61 -7.16
CA MET A 193 -9.59 -7.32 -7.87
C MET A 193 -9.62 -7.93 -9.27
N ASN A 194 -8.49 -8.50 -9.71
CA ASN A 194 -8.24 -8.90 -11.10
C ASN A 194 -8.70 -7.83 -12.12
N ASN A 195 -8.49 -6.56 -11.78
CA ASN A 195 -8.98 -5.42 -12.54
C ASN A 195 -8.08 -4.19 -12.31
N CYS A 196 -8.13 -3.24 -13.25
CA CYS A 196 -7.54 -1.93 -13.03
C CYS A 196 -8.41 -1.13 -12.04
N ILE A 197 -7.75 -0.28 -11.25
CA ILE A 197 -8.41 0.81 -10.53
C ILE A 197 -8.16 2.08 -11.32
N GLY A 198 -9.25 2.75 -11.71
CA GLY A 198 -9.23 3.93 -12.55
C GLY A 198 -10.42 4.84 -12.27
N GLU A 199 -10.69 5.75 -13.20
CA GLU A 199 -11.69 6.81 -13.05
C GLU A 199 -13.04 6.34 -12.48
N LYS A 200 -13.63 5.30 -13.08
CA LYS A 200 -15.04 4.92 -12.80
C LYS A 200 -15.21 4.02 -11.58
N ASN A 201 -14.19 3.27 -11.19
CA ASN A 201 -14.29 2.30 -10.09
C ASN A 201 -13.49 2.65 -8.84
N THR A 202 -12.73 3.76 -8.85
CA THR A 202 -12.02 4.25 -7.64
C THR A 202 -12.96 4.41 -6.45
N ARG A 203 -14.21 4.88 -6.66
CA ARG A 203 -15.22 4.98 -5.58
C ARG A 203 -15.55 3.65 -4.92
N TYR A 204 -15.67 2.58 -5.70
CA TYR A 204 -15.97 1.24 -5.17
C TYR A 204 -14.76 0.69 -4.43
N PHE A 205 -13.56 0.90 -4.99
CA PHE A 205 -12.31 0.48 -4.36
C PHE A 205 -12.08 1.16 -2.99
N VAL A 206 -12.29 2.48 -2.90
CA VAL A 206 -12.15 3.21 -1.63
C VAL A 206 -13.23 2.79 -0.63
N ALA A 207 -14.49 2.63 -1.07
CA ALA A 207 -15.56 2.13 -0.22
C ALA A 207 -15.26 0.71 0.29
N PHE A 208 -14.74 -0.16 -0.57
CA PHE A 208 -14.26 -1.49 -0.22
C PHE A 208 -13.17 -1.41 0.86
N LEU A 209 -12.13 -0.60 0.68
CA LEU A 209 -11.04 -0.47 1.66
C LEU A 209 -11.53 0.01 3.03
N VAL A 210 -12.36 1.07 3.05
CA VAL A 210 -12.95 1.60 4.28
C VAL A 210 -13.78 0.53 4.98
N TRP A 211 -14.66 -0.14 4.23
CA TRP A 211 -15.52 -1.18 4.77
C TRP A 211 -14.72 -2.36 5.31
N HIS A 212 -13.69 -2.78 4.58
CA HIS A 212 -12.87 -3.93 4.97
C HIS A 212 -12.05 -3.65 6.22
N PHE A 213 -11.47 -2.45 6.31
CA PHE A 213 -10.84 -1.96 7.53
C PHE A 213 -11.81 -2.00 8.72
N LEU A 214 -13.01 -1.44 8.57
CA LEU A 214 -14.02 -1.40 9.62
C LEU A 214 -14.54 -2.81 9.99
N LEU A 215 -14.67 -3.72 9.03
CA LEU A 215 -15.06 -5.11 9.26
C LEU A 215 -14.01 -5.85 10.12
N CYS A 216 -12.73 -5.72 9.80
CA CYS A 216 -11.67 -6.33 10.59
C CYS A 216 -11.60 -5.74 12.01
N LEU A 217 -11.72 -4.41 12.13
CA LEU A 217 -11.76 -3.73 13.42
C LEU A 217 -12.97 -4.18 14.26
N TYR A 218 -14.16 -4.22 13.65
CA TYR A 218 -15.38 -4.73 14.27
C TYR A 218 -15.21 -6.16 14.77
N GLY A 219 -14.69 -7.06 13.94
CA GLY A 219 -14.45 -8.45 14.32
C GLY A 219 -13.49 -8.59 15.51
N ALA A 220 -12.39 -7.84 15.50
CA ALA A 220 -11.43 -7.82 16.61
C ALA A 220 -12.07 -7.31 17.92
N ILE A 221 -12.86 -6.22 17.85
CA ILE A 221 -13.55 -5.64 19.02
C ILE A 221 -14.57 -6.62 19.59
N ILE A 222 -15.42 -7.23 18.76
CA ILE A 222 -16.46 -8.17 19.22
C ILE A 222 -15.84 -9.42 19.83
N LEU A 223 -14.80 -9.99 19.22
CA LEU A 223 -14.08 -11.13 19.81
C LEU A 223 -13.39 -10.75 21.13
N GLY A 224 -12.82 -9.54 21.23
CA GLY A 224 -12.27 -9.00 22.46
C GLY A 224 -13.32 -8.89 23.57
N PHE A 225 -14.53 -8.41 23.25
CA PHE A 225 -15.64 -8.35 24.20
C PHE A 225 -16.20 -9.71 24.59
N ILE A 226 -16.21 -10.69 23.69
CA ILE A 226 -16.55 -12.08 24.03
C ILE A 226 -15.58 -12.61 25.09
N VAL A 227 -14.27 -12.45 24.86
CA VAL A 227 -13.24 -12.91 25.78
C VAL A 227 -13.30 -12.17 27.13
N ALA A 228 -13.50 -10.85 27.11
CA ALA A 228 -13.69 -10.06 28.32
C ALA A 228 -14.96 -10.47 29.09
N GLY A 229 -16.03 -10.84 28.38
CA GLY A 229 -17.26 -11.35 28.98
C GLY A 229 -17.02 -12.67 29.71
N GLU A 230 -16.33 -13.63 29.08
CA GLU A 230 -16.00 -14.92 29.69
C GLU A 230 -15.14 -14.76 30.95
N LEU A 231 -14.17 -13.83 30.96
CA LEU A 231 -13.38 -13.49 32.15
C LEU A 231 -14.27 -13.04 33.31
N LYS A 232 -15.31 -12.25 33.01
CA LYS A 232 -16.26 -11.72 34.00
C LYS A 232 -17.22 -12.79 34.48
N ASP A 233 -17.83 -13.54 33.57
CA ASP A 233 -18.85 -14.55 33.86
C ASP A 233 -18.27 -15.71 34.68
N LYS A 234 -17.05 -16.16 34.36
CA LYS A 234 -16.35 -17.19 35.13
C LYS A 234 -15.67 -16.65 36.39
N LYS A 235 -15.78 -15.34 36.65
CA LYS A 235 -15.20 -14.65 37.81
C LYS A 235 -13.70 -14.94 37.98
N VAL A 236 -12.95 -15.01 36.87
CA VAL A 236 -11.53 -15.45 36.86
C VAL A 236 -10.68 -14.59 37.80
N VAL A 237 -10.86 -13.26 37.74
CA VAL A 237 -10.12 -12.33 38.63
C VAL A 237 -10.44 -12.60 40.10
N TYR A 238 -11.70 -12.84 40.45
CA TYR A 238 -12.09 -13.15 41.83
C TYR A 238 -11.48 -14.47 42.31
N ILE A 239 -11.45 -15.50 41.45
CA ILE A 239 -10.82 -16.78 41.80
C ILE A 239 -9.31 -16.58 42.02
N LEU A 240 -8.62 -15.85 41.14
CA LEU A 240 -7.19 -15.59 41.29
C LEU A 240 -6.87 -14.79 42.57
N THR A 241 -7.66 -13.77 42.88
CA THR A 241 -7.39 -12.90 44.05
C THR A 241 -7.83 -13.51 45.37
N VAL A 242 -9.03 -14.10 45.43
CA VAL A 242 -9.62 -14.58 46.69
C VAL A 242 -9.22 -16.02 47.01
N TYR A 243 -9.18 -16.89 46.01
CA TYR A 243 -8.88 -18.31 46.23
C TYR A 243 -7.37 -18.60 46.15
N TYR A 244 -6.69 -18.07 45.14
CA TYR A 244 -5.24 -18.27 44.96
C TYR A 244 -4.38 -17.20 45.65
N GLY A 245 -4.98 -16.16 46.23
CA GLY A 245 -4.26 -15.12 46.99
C GLY A 245 -3.35 -14.25 46.13
N ILE A 246 -3.59 -14.14 44.81
CA ILE A 246 -2.80 -13.27 43.92
C ILE A 246 -3.16 -11.80 44.19
N ASP A 247 -2.15 -10.95 44.31
CA ASP A 247 -2.34 -9.51 44.49
C ASP A 247 -3.24 -8.92 43.40
N ASN A 248 -4.18 -8.07 43.79
CA ASN A 248 -5.09 -7.39 42.87
C ASN A 248 -4.40 -6.22 42.13
N SER A 249 -3.27 -6.49 41.50
CA SER A 249 -2.51 -5.58 40.66
C SER A 249 -2.40 -6.13 39.24
N PHE A 250 -2.30 -5.25 38.25
CA PHE A 250 -2.22 -5.66 36.85
C PHE A 250 -1.00 -6.56 36.59
N SER A 251 0.18 -6.21 37.12
CA SER A 251 1.41 -6.97 36.92
C SER A 251 1.34 -8.39 37.50
N ALA A 252 0.65 -8.58 38.63
CA ALA A 252 0.47 -9.89 39.24
C ALA A 252 -0.59 -10.72 38.52
N LEU A 253 -1.74 -10.12 38.14
CA LEU A 253 -2.85 -10.84 37.51
C LEU A 253 -2.62 -11.15 36.03
N PHE A 254 -1.97 -10.24 35.29
CA PHE A 254 -1.78 -10.34 33.85
C PHE A 254 -1.20 -11.69 33.39
N PRO A 255 -0.09 -12.23 33.93
CA PRO A 255 0.45 -13.49 33.46
C PRO A 255 -0.52 -14.66 33.65
N HIS A 256 -1.25 -14.71 34.76
CA HIS A 256 -2.23 -15.77 35.03
C HIS A 256 -3.47 -15.66 34.15
N VAL A 257 -3.98 -14.45 33.96
CA VAL A 257 -5.10 -14.17 33.06
C VAL A 257 -4.71 -14.50 31.62
N ALA A 258 -3.53 -14.06 31.17
CA ALA A 258 -3.03 -14.34 29.83
C ALA A 258 -2.82 -15.85 29.61
N GLN A 259 -2.26 -16.56 30.59
CA GLN A 259 -2.10 -18.02 30.53
C GLN A 259 -3.46 -18.72 30.42
N TRP A 260 -4.44 -18.32 31.23
CA TRP A 260 -5.79 -18.88 31.16
C TRP A 260 -6.47 -18.60 29.82
N LEU A 261 -6.36 -17.37 29.32
CA LEU A 261 -6.89 -16.97 28.00
C LEU A 261 -6.27 -17.78 26.87
N LEU A 262 -4.96 -17.97 26.89
CA LEU A 262 -4.25 -18.77 25.89
C LEU A 262 -4.55 -20.26 26.02
N ALA A 263 -4.87 -20.76 27.22
CA ALA A 263 -5.23 -22.17 27.40
C ALA A 263 -6.66 -22.48 26.94
N VAL A 264 -7.62 -21.59 27.22
CA VAL A 264 -9.06 -21.86 27.03
C VAL A 264 -9.62 -21.18 25.77
N HIS A 265 -9.09 -20.01 25.40
CA HIS A 265 -9.61 -19.14 24.34
C HIS A 265 -8.56 -18.82 23.26
N ASN A 266 -7.61 -19.75 23.02
CA ASN A 266 -6.52 -19.58 22.04
C ASN A 266 -7.00 -19.12 20.66
N THR A 267 -8.11 -19.69 20.17
CA THR A 267 -8.67 -19.40 18.84
C THR A 267 -9.17 -17.97 18.77
N GLN A 268 -9.88 -17.49 19.80
CA GLN A 268 -10.34 -16.10 19.86
C GLN A 268 -9.17 -15.14 19.94
N ILE A 269 -8.14 -15.43 20.75
CA ILE A 269 -6.94 -14.60 20.86
C ILE A 269 -6.22 -14.52 19.50
N LEU A 270 -6.02 -15.67 18.83
CA LEU A 270 -5.39 -15.70 17.52
C LEU A 270 -6.17 -14.90 16.47
N LEU A 271 -7.51 -15.02 16.47
CA LEU A 271 -8.37 -14.25 15.57
C LEU A 271 -8.33 -12.74 15.88
N VAL A 272 -8.32 -12.33 17.15
CA VAL A 272 -8.19 -10.91 17.54
C VAL A 272 -6.86 -10.34 17.06
N VAL A 273 -5.76 -11.08 17.26
CA VAL A 273 -4.43 -10.66 16.81
C VAL A 273 -4.39 -10.58 15.28
N PHE A 274 -4.87 -11.61 14.58
CA PHE A 274 -4.92 -11.64 13.12
C PHE A 274 -5.73 -10.46 12.56
N LEU A 275 -6.98 -10.29 13.02
CA LEU A 275 -7.86 -9.21 12.56
C LEU A 275 -7.31 -7.83 12.94
N GLY A 276 -6.67 -7.69 14.10
CA GLY A 276 -6.02 -6.46 14.53
C GLY A 276 -4.84 -6.06 13.64
N ILE A 277 -3.98 -7.02 13.28
CA ILE A 277 -2.87 -6.79 12.34
C ILE A 277 -3.41 -6.40 10.96
N ILE A 278 -4.40 -7.14 10.46
CA ILE A 278 -5.00 -6.85 9.15
C ILE A 278 -5.70 -5.48 9.16
N ALA A 279 -6.40 -5.12 10.24
CA ALA A 279 -7.01 -3.80 10.40
C ALA A 279 -5.96 -2.68 10.41
N LEU A 280 -4.82 -2.87 11.07
CA LEU A 280 -3.74 -1.87 11.07
C LEU A 280 -3.18 -1.65 9.65
N LEU A 281 -2.89 -2.74 8.93
CA LEU A 281 -2.37 -2.67 7.56
C LEU A 281 -3.39 -2.04 6.59
N LEU A 282 -4.65 -2.46 6.65
CA LEU A 282 -5.72 -1.88 5.83
C LEU A 282 -6.00 -0.44 6.22
N GLY A 283 -5.90 -0.07 7.50
CA GLY A 283 -6.05 1.31 7.97
C GLY A 283 -5.01 2.25 7.34
N GLY A 284 -3.74 1.83 7.31
CA GLY A 284 -2.67 2.58 6.64
C GLY A 284 -2.91 2.70 5.13
N PHE A 285 -3.27 1.60 4.47
CA PHE A 285 -3.55 1.59 3.04
C PHE A 285 -4.80 2.42 2.67
N CYS A 286 -5.85 2.36 3.50
CA CYS A 286 -7.05 3.17 3.38
C CYS A 286 -6.71 4.66 3.55
N ALA A 287 -5.95 5.03 4.59
CA ALA A 287 -5.55 6.41 4.83
C ALA A 287 -4.75 6.99 3.64
N TYR A 288 -3.86 6.19 3.07
CA TYR A 288 -3.13 6.56 1.85
C TYR A 288 -4.08 6.86 0.68
N HIS A 289 -5.02 5.97 0.37
CA HIS A 289 -5.96 6.19 -0.74
C HIS A 289 -6.95 7.33 -0.48
N VAL A 290 -7.38 7.54 0.77
CA VAL A 290 -8.19 8.71 1.14
C VAL A 290 -7.40 9.99 0.91
N HIS A 291 -6.12 10.04 1.29
CA HIS A 291 -5.26 11.19 1.01
C HIS A 291 -5.09 11.46 -0.49
N LEU A 292 -4.93 10.41 -1.30
CA LEU A 292 -4.89 10.50 -2.76
C LEU A 292 -6.18 11.10 -3.34
N CYS A 293 -7.34 10.64 -2.86
CA CYS A 293 -8.64 11.21 -3.26
C CYS A 293 -8.77 12.68 -2.85
N LEU A 294 -8.34 13.05 -1.64
CA LEU A 294 -8.40 14.43 -1.13
C LEU A 294 -7.47 15.38 -1.89
N SER A 295 -6.35 14.90 -2.42
CA SER A 295 -5.35 15.68 -3.17
C SER A 295 -5.45 15.51 -4.69
N ASN A 296 -6.54 14.90 -5.18
CA ASN A 296 -6.78 14.53 -6.58
C ASN A 296 -5.53 13.96 -7.28
N THR A 297 -4.80 13.09 -6.60
CA THR A 297 -3.59 12.45 -7.09
C THR A 297 -3.84 10.95 -7.14
N THR A 298 -3.37 10.26 -8.18
CA THR A 298 -3.36 8.79 -8.23
C THR A 298 -2.03 8.21 -7.73
N THR A 299 -2.01 6.93 -7.39
CA THR A 299 -0.78 6.18 -7.07
C THR A 299 0.23 6.30 -8.23
N ASN A 300 -0.21 6.11 -9.47
CA ASN A 300 0.62 6.27 -10.66
C ASN A 300 1.17 7.70 -10.82
N GLU A 301 0.38 8.73 -10.48
CA GLU A 301 0.85 10.13 -10.46
C GLU A 301 1.88 10.37 -9.37
N THR A 302 1.75 9.70 -8.22
CA THR A 302 2.70 9.84 -7.11
C THR A 302 4.10 9.39 -7.55
N PHE A 303 4.20 8.24 -8.22
CA PHE A 303 5.48 7.77 -8.78
C PHE A 303 6.01 8.70 -9.86
N LYS A 304 5.16 9.18 -10.77
CA LYS A 304 5.57 10.15 -11.80
C LYS A 304 6.12 11.45 -11.21
N TRP A 305 5.47 11.98 -10.17
CA TRP A 305 5.94 13.17 -9.48
C TRP A 305 7.26 12.92 -8.75
N GLN A 306 7.44 11.74 -8.13
CA GLN A 306 8.72 11.35 -7.52
C GLN A 306 9.84 11.31 -8.56
N ASP A 307 9.62 10.69 -9.72
CA ASP A 307 10.59 10.61 -10.81
C ASP A 307 10.95 12.02 -11.35
N TYR A 308 9.94 12.86 -11.55
CA TYR A 308 10.12 14.24 -12.00
C TYR A 308 10.93 15.06 -11.00
N ILE A 309 10.57 15.03 -9.72
CA ILE A 309 11.27 15.76 -8.66
C ILE A 309 12.71 15.27 -8.53
N PHE A 310 12.94 13.95 -8.61
CA PHE A 310 14.27 13.36 -8.59
C PHE A 310 15.12 13.85 -9.78
N TRP A 311 14.55 13.83 -10.99
CA TRP A 311 15.21 14.32 -12.20
C TRP A 311 15.54 15.81 -12.11
N MET A 312 14.60 16.64 -11.66
CA MET A 312 14.80 18.08 -11.47
C MET A 312 15.91 18.39 -10.47
N LYS A 313 15.96 17.68 -9.34
CA LYS A 313 17.04 17.83 -8.35
C LYS A 313 18.40 17.50 -8.97
N LYS A 314 18.48 16.42 -9.75
CA LYS A 314 19.71 16.04 -10.45
C LYS A 314 20.12 17.09 -11.48
N GLU A 315 19.18 17.61 -12.26
CA GLU A 315 19.46 18.66 -13.24
C GLU A 315 19.93 19.95 -12.57
N ASN A 316 19.29 20.37 -11.47
CA ASN A 316 19.70 21.52 -10.68
C ASN A 316 21.11 21.36 -10.10
N ALA A 317 21.46 20.16 -9.60
CA ALA A 317 22.80 19.86 -9.11
C ALA A 317 23.86 19.92 -10.23
N VAL A 318 23.54 19.43 -11.43
CA VAL A 318 24.43 19.51 -12.61
C VAL A 318 24.60 20.97 -13.04
N LYS A 319 23.51 21.75 -13.13
CA LYS A 319 23.55 23.17 -13.43
C LYS A 319 24.41 23.92 -12.41
N ALA A 320 24.18 23.70 -11.12
CA ALA A 320 24.96 24.30 -10.04
C ALA A 320 26.45 23.98 -10.18
N SER A 321 26.80 22.72 -10.44
CA SER A 321 28.18 22.28 -10.66
C SER A 321 28.83 22.95 -11.88
N ALA A 322 28.09 23.06 -12.99
CA ALA A 322 28.55 23.73 -14.20
C ALA A 322 28.76 25.25 -13.98
N TYR A 323 27.87 25.91 -13.24
CA TYR A 323 28.04 27.32 -12.86
C TYR A 323 29.27 27.51 -11.96
N THR A 324 29.48 26.64 -10.98
CA THR A 324 30.67 26.68 -10.11
C THR A 324 31.96 26.45 -10.90
N LEU A 325 31.96 25.53 -11.86
CA LEU A 325 33.10 25.30 -12.75
C LEU A 325 33.38 26.53 -13.62
N LYS A 326 32.35 27.10 -14.26
CA LYS A 326 32.47 28.31 -15.09
C LYS A 326 32.96 29.52 -14.28
N ALA A 327 32.46 29.70 -13.06
CA ALA A 327 32.93 30.72 -12.14
C ALA A 327 34.41 30.52 -11.77
N SER A 328 34.83 29.27 -11.53
CA SER A 328 36.22 28.94 -11.22
C SER A 328 37.16 29.17 -12.41
N ILE A 329 36.73 28.86 -13.63
CA ILE A 329 37.49 29.14 -14.86
C ILE A 329 37.63 30.66 -15.06
N ASN A 330 36.53 31.42 -14.93
CA ASN A 330 36.57 32.88 -15.07
C ASN A 330 37.45 33.55 -14.00
N ALA A 331 37.44 33.02 -12.76
CA ALA A 331 38.36 33.46 -11.71
C ALA A 331 39.82 33.14 -12.06
N ALA A 332 40.12 31.96 -12.62
CA ALA A 332 41.48 31.60 -13.04
C ALA A 332 41.98 32.45 -14.22
N SER A 333 41.11 32.77 -15.19
CA SER A 333 41.44 33.65 -16.31
C SER A 333 41.65 35.11 -15.89
N SER A 334 40.98 35.56 -14.82
CA SER A 334 41.19 36.93 -14.28
C SER A 334 42.38 37.01 -13.32
N GLU A 335 42.77 35.92 -12.65
CA GLU A 335 44.00 35.83 -11.86
C GLU A 335 45.28 35.80 -12.73
N ALA A 336 45.18 35.51 -14.03
CA ALA A 336 46.29 35.66 -14.97
C ALA A 336 46.71 37.14 -15.22
N GLN A 337 45.96 38.11 -14.67
CA GLN A 337 46.22 39.55 -14.85
C GLN A 337 46.47 40.36 -13.57
N LYS A 338 46.54 39.76 -12.36
CA LYS A 338 46.84 40.51 -11.12
C LYS A 338 47.71 39.74 -10.11
N SER A 339 48.55 40.50 -9.40
CA SER A 339 49.50 40.08 -8.36
C SER A 339 48.81 39.50 -7.10
N PRO A 340 49.52 38.76 -6.22
CA PRO A 340 48.91 37.77 -5.36
C PRO A 340 48.14 38.40 -4.18
N GLN A 341 46.84 38.08 -4.08
CA GLN A 341 46.01 38.42 -2.91
C GLN A 341 46.00 37.30 -1.87
N SER A 342 45.85 37.67 -0.58
CA SER A 342 46.09 36.81 0.58
C SER A 342 45.16 35.59 0.68
N LYS A 343 45.76 34.43 1.01
CA LYS A 343 45.14 33.09 1.05
C LYS A 343 43.87 32.98 1.93
N TRP A 344 43.68 33.89 2.88
CA TRP A 344 42.58 33.83 3.86
C TRP A 344 41.21 34.24 3.28
N LYS A 345 41.15 35.10 2.24
CA LYS A 345 39.87 35.50 1.64
C LYS A 345 39.25 34.43 0.71
N LYS A 346 40.07 33.56 0.11
CA LYS A 346 39.61 32.47 -0.78
C LYS A 346 38.88 31.35 -0.02
N PHE A 347 39.18 31.17 1.27
CA PHE A 347 38.55 30.12 2.09
C PHE A 347 37.11 30.48 2.50
N PHE A 348 36.84 31.77 2.78
CA PHE A 348 35.53 32.22 3.27
C PHE A 348 34.50 32.55 2.17
N SER A 349 34.89 32.68 0.89
CA SER A 349 33.92 32.91 -0.20
C SER A 349 33.32 31.62 -0.77
N ARG A 350 33.88 30.46 -0.41
CA ARG A 350 33.50 29.14 -0.95
C ARG A 350 32.25 28.52 -0.30
N SER A 351 31.64 29.23 0.67
CA SER A 351 30.57 28.71 1.54
C SER A 351 29.19 29.31 1.29
N LYS A 352 28.97 30.09 0.22
CA LYS A 352 27.62 30.53 -0.14
C LYS A 352 27.02 29.55 -1.14
N THR A 353 26.71 28.33 -0.67
CA THR A 353 25.76 27.45 -1.34
C THR A 353 24.47 28.23 -1.50
N ARG A 354 24.21 28.70 -2.73
CA ARG A 354 22.97 29.37 -3.10
C ARG A 354 21.83 28.39 -2.80
N ALA A 355 20.85 28.82 -2.01
CA ALA A 355 19.70 28.00 -1.65
C ALA A 355 19.11 27.37 -2.91
N GLU A 356 19.08 26.03 -2.95
CA GLU A 356 18.39 25.28 -3.99
C GLU A 356 16.92 25.74 -3.99
N GLU A 357 16.43 26.28 -5.11
CA GLU A 357 15.01 26.58 -5.21
C GLU A 357 14.21 25.27 -5.02
N PRO A 358 13.24 25.24 -4.09
CA PRO A 358 12.49 24.02 -3.84
C PRO A 358 11.71 23.64 -5.11
N VAL A 359 11.91 22.42 -5.60
CA VAL A 359 11.10 21.87 -6.68
C VAL A 359 9.68 21.65 -6.14
N VAL A 360 8.75 22.55 -6.47
CA VAL A 360 7.37 22.49 -6.00
C VAL A 360 6.53 21.60 -6.92
N LYS A 361 5.83 20.62 -6.35
CA LYS A 361 4.80 19.84 -7.05
C LYS A 361 3.64 20.77 -7.40
N ASN A 362 3.36 20.97 -8.69
CA ASN A 362 2.21 21.75 -9.15
C ASN A 362 1.13 20.81 -9.72
N ASN A 363 0.20 20.36 -8.87
CA ASN A 363 -0.89 19.49 -9.29
C ASN A 363 -2.10 20.31 -9.78
N ILE A 364 -2.20 20.50 -11.09
CA ILE A 364 -3.32 21.25 -11.70
C ILE A 364 -4.69 20.58 -11.51
N TYR A 365 -4.72 19.30 -11.13
CA TYR A 365 -5.95 18.56 -10.88
C TYR A 365 -6.47 18.73 -9.44
N ASP A 366 -5.64 19.23 -8.52
CA ASP A 366 -6.07 19.53 -7.16
C ASP A 366 -6.80 20.87 -7.12
N VAL A 367 -8.13 20.81 -7.02
CA VAL A 367 -9.03 21.97 -7.03
C VAL A 367 -9.74 22.19 -5.69
N GLY A 368 -9.17 21.62 -4.62
CA GLY A 368 -9.71 21.65 -3.27
C GLY A 368 -10.47 20.37 -2.89
N TRP A 369 -10.28 19.93 -1.64
CA TRP A 369 -10.67 18.61 -1.17
C TRP A 369 -12.14 18.23 -1.41
N ILE A 370 -13.08 19.17 -1.31
CA ILE A 370 -14.51 18.93 -1.58
C ILE A 370 -14.71 18.55 -3.05
N ARG A 371 -14.18 19.37 -3.98
CA ARG A 371 -14.34 19.16 -5.42
C ARG A 371 -13.60 17.89 -5.87
N ASN A 372 -12.45 17.61 -5.27
CA ASN A 372 -11.67 16.40 -5.51
C ASN A 372 -12.45 15.14 -5.11
N LEU A 373 -13.09 15.14 -3.94
CA LEU A 373 -13.96 14.03 -3.51
C LEU A 373 -15.17 13.87 -4.44
N CYS A 374 -15.82 14.97 -4.85
CA CYS A 374 -16.91 14.92 -5.81
C CYS A 374 -16.48 14.31 -7.16
N GLU A 375 -15.24 14.52 -7.60
CA GLU A 375 -14.68 13.87 -8.79
C GLU A 375 -14.49 12.37 -8.63
N VAL A 376 -14.17 11.90 -7.43
CA VAL A 376 -14.05 10.46 -7.16
C VAL A 376 -15.44 9.82 -7.09
N MET A 377 -16.40 10.46 -6.41
CA MET A 377 -17.75 9.91 -6.21
C MET A 377 -18.58 9.94 -7.50
N VAL A 378 -18.45 11.02 -8.27
CA VAL A 378 -19.10 11.22 -9.57
C VAL A 378 -18.01 11.44 -10.62
N PRO A 379 -17.52 10.35 -11.25
CA PRO A 379 -16.52 10.38 -12.32
C PRO A 379 -16.89 11.40 -13.40
N LEU A 380 -15.89 12.02 -14.02
CA LEU A 380 -16.14 13.02 -15.06
C LEU A 380 -16.92 12.40 -16.22
N SER A 381 -16.57 11.18 -16.62
CA SER A 381 -17.26 10.44 -17.69
C SER A 381 -18.74 10.13 -17.43
N GLU A 382 -19.21 10.20 -16.18
CA GLU A 382 -20.61 9.98 -15.80
C GLU A 382 -21.42 11.28 -15.68
N ARG A 383 -20.79 12.45 -15.84
CA ARG A 383 -21.47 13.75 -15.75
C ARG A 383 -22.14 14.10 -17.07
N SER A 384 -23.29 14.75 -17.00
CA SER A 384 -24.01 15.25 -18.19
C SER A 384 -23.13 16.16 -19.07
N SER A 385 -22.24 16.95 -18.46
CA SER A 385 -21.28 17.82 -19.16
C SER A 385 -20.25 17.08 -20.02
N PHE A 386 -19.99 15.79 -19.75
CA PHE A 386 -19.07 14.96 -20.53
C PHE A 386 -19.69 14.52 -21.87
N SER A 387 -21.01 14.34 -21.91
CA SER A 387 -21.75 13.99 -23.13
C SER A 387 -21.88 15.17 -24.10
N CYS A 388 -21.99 16.40 -23.57
CA CYS A 388 -22.26 17.61 -24.37
C CYS A 388 -21.10 18.05 -25.28
N LYS A 389 -19.86 17.62 -25.01
CA LYS A 389 -18.70 17.91 -25.89
C LYS A 389 -18.65 17.09 -27.18
N LYS A 390 -19.67 16.26 -27.46
CA LYS A 390 -19.77 15.48 -28.71
C LYS A 390 -20.34 16.30 -29.88
N SER A 391 -20.85 17.51 -29.63
CA SER A 391 -21.69 18.27 -30.57
C SER A 391 -21.15 19.66 -30.96
N GLU A 392 -19.86 19.95 -30.73
CA GLU A 392 -19.22 21.18 -31.21
C GLU A 392 -18.07 20.90 -32.17
#